data_AF-A0A852W5T2-F1
#
_entry.id   AF-A0A852W5T2-F1
#
_cell.length_a   1.000
_cell.length_b   1.000
_cell.length_c   1.000
_cell.angle_alpha   90.00
_cell.angle_beta   90.00
_cell.angle_gamma   90.00
#
_symmetry.space_group_name_H-M   'P 1'
#
loop_
_entity.id
_entity.type
_entity.pdbx_description
1 polymer ?
#
loop_
_entity_poly.entity_id
_entity_poly.type
_entity_poly.pdbx_seq_one_letter_code
_entity_poly.pdbx_strand_id
1 'polypeptide(L)'
;MTPDVDLVVAGAGGGLAAAVRAAELGLDVLVVDPDPHFRRGNNTSMSTAMVPGPGSRFQAAAGIDDSPERFLDDIVRKTGGTADLRIATALAEVGAELVEWLADHVGVPIELPTDFAYPGHSVPRVHSLPGRHGSTLLRHLTDAVERSDRIDLLVPARLVAVRPEVGRGVRAVVEDPDGTCEEIVARAVLLATNGYGADAGLVRTHLPEIAGATYHGGEHSRGDALRIGAELGAATGYLDAYQGHAALSAAAQTLVTWTAVMHGAAVVDTEGRRFGDETTGYSEYAAALAARPGGRGWMVFDERIDGLCRAFGDYQDVLAAGAVRTADSVAGLAAVIGVPADTLAAEVEDLARVVSGERDDPFGRTSATPLVPPLCAVEIVPALFHTQGGLLVDEHARVLDTAGDPVPGLYAAGGAAAGISGHGAAGYLAGNGLLPALGLAYLAAGHLARSVPAVRSTAPEGAR
;
A
#
# COMPACT_ATOMS: atom_id res chain seq x y z
N MET A 1 4.62 -26.78 29.17
CA MET A 1 3.27 -27.02 28.61
C MET A 1 3.20 -26.21 27.33
N THR A 2 2.69 -26.83 26.29
CA THR A 2 2.68 -26.34 24.90
C THR A 2 1.80 -25.10 24.76
N PRO A 3 2.12 -24.19 23.82
CA PRO A 3 1.22 -23.10 23.45
C PRO A 3 -0.05 -23.67 22.78
N ASP A 4 -1.12 -22.88 22.73
CA ASP A 4 -2.38 -23.25 22.09
C ASP A 4 -2.22 -23.27 20.56
N VAL A 5 -1.47 -22.29 20.02
CA VAL A 5 -1.05 -22.20 18.62
C VAL A 5 0.41 -21.72 18.53
N ASP A 6 1.06 -21.89 17.38
CA ASP A 6 2.41 -21.34 17.20
C ASP A 6 2.38 -19.84 16.89
N LEU A 7 1.43 -19.39 16.05
CA LEU A 7 1.33 -18.00 15.61
C LEU A 7 -0.11 -17.49 15.65
N VAL A 8 -0.32 -16.34 16.29
CA VAL A 8 -1.53 -15.53 16.09
C VAL A 8 -1.23 -14.44 15.07
N VAL A 9 -2.01 -14.37 14.00
CA VAL A 9 -1.94 -13.30 12.99
C VAL A 9 -3.14 -12.37 13.17
N ALA A 10 -2.89 -11.12 13.55
CA ALA A 10 -3.93 -10.10 13.66
C ALA A 10 -4.02 -9.29 12.36
N GLY A 11 -5.06 -9.53 11.56
CA GLY A 11 -5.34 -8.90 10.28
C GLY A 11 -5.34 -9.88 9.10
N ALA A 12 -6.49 -10.08 8.48
CA ALA A 12 -6.75 -10.96 7.35
C ALA A 12 -6.60 -10.26 5.99
N GLY A 13 -5.70 -9.26 5.90
CA GLY A 13 -5.21 -8.69 4.65
C GLY A 13 -3.90 -9.35 4.23
N GLY A 14 -2.81 -8.56 4.20
CA GLY A 14 -1.47 -9.08 3.95
C GLY A 14 -0.99 -10.12 4.97
N GLY A 15 -1.55 -10.13 6.18
CA GLY A 15 -1.27 -11.14 7.21
C GLY A 15 -1.59 -12.57 6.78
N LEU A 16 -2.52 -12.77 5.83
CA LEU A 16 -2.80 -14.10 5.29
C LEU A 16 -1.56 -14.73 4.61
N ALA A 17 -0.63 -13.94 4.10
CA ALA A 17 0.64 -14.46 3.57
C ALA A 17 1.47 -15.14 4.67
N ALA A 18 1.53 -14.54 5.87
CA ALA A 18 2.19 -15.18 7.01
C ALA A 18 1.46 -16.45 7.44
N ALA A 19 0.13 -16.45 7.46
CA ALA A 19 -0.64 -17.62 7.85
C ALA A 19 -0.38 -18.82 6.92
N VAL A 20 -0.46 -18.59 5.61
CA VAL A 20 -0.17 -19.62 4.60
C VAL A 20 1.28 -20.09 4.69
N ARG A 21 2.25 -19.15 4.79
CA ARG A 21 3.66 -19.48 4.87
C ARG A 21 4.02 -20.24 6.16
N ALA A 22 3.44 -19.85 7.30
CA ALA A 22 3.68 -20.52 8.58
C ALA A 22 3.10 -21.94 8.57
N ALA A 23 1.89 -22.13 8.06
CA ALA A 23 1.27 -23.46 7.92
C ALA A 23 2.06 -24.37 6.97
N GLU A 24 2.57 -23.83 5.86
CA GLU A 24 3.48 -24.55 4.94
C GLU A 24 4.73 -25.06 5.67
N LEU A 25 5.25 -24.27 6.60
CA LEU A 25 6.40 -24.61 7.43
C LEU A 25 6.05 -25.47 8.66
N GLY A 26 4.80 -25.93 8.75
CA GLY A 26 4.33 -26.87 9.78
C GLY A 26 3.89 -26.24 11.10
N LEU A 27 3.65 -24.93 11.13
CA LEU A 27 3.17 -24.21 12.31
C LEU A 27 1.63 -24.17 12.36
N ASP A 28 1.07 -24.24 13.56
CA ASP A 28 -0.37 -24.03 13.77
C ASP A 28 -0.66 -22.54 13.96
N VAL A 29 -1.65 -22.02 13.23
CA VAL A 29 -1.92 -20.59 13.09
C VAL A 29 -3.36 -20.26 13.42
N LEU A 30 -3.57 -19.20 14.19
CA LEU A 30 -4.86 -18.55 14.32
C LEU A 30 -4.82 -17.18 13.64
N VAL A 31 -5.74 -16.93 12.71
CA VAL A 31 -5.94 -15.61 12.10
C VAL A 31 -7.16 -14.95 12.75
N VAL A 32 -7.00 -13.71 13.21
CA VAL A 32 -8.09 -12.87 13.74
C VAL A 32 -8.25 -11.62 12.90
N ASP A 33 -9.48 -11.21 12.61
CA ASP A 33 -9.78 -9.94 11.93
C ASP A 33 -11.10 -9.36 12.44
N PRO A 34 -11.18 -8.05 12.77
CA PRO A 34 -12.41 -7.45 13.26
C PRO A 34 -13.50 -7.27 12.18
N ASP A 35 -13.14 -7.31 10.90
CA ASP A 35 -14.06 -7.06 9.79
C ASP A 35 -14.71 -8.38 9.30
N PRO A 36 -16.02 -8.59 9.50
CA PRO A 36 -16.71 -9.75 8.93
C PRO A 36 -16.70 -9.75 7.39
N HIS A 37 -16.38 -8.62 6.76
CA HIS A 37 -16.26 -8.43 5.31
C HIS A 37 -14.82 -8.23 4.84
N PHE A 38 -13.81 -8.69 5.60
CA PHE A 38 -12.38 -8.49 5.29
C PHE A 38 -12.01 -8.82 3.83
N ARG A 39 -12.68 -9.79 3.19
CA ARG A 39 -12.49 -10.16 1.77
C ARG A 39 -12.67 -8.98 0.78
N ARG A 40 -13.30 -7.89 1.20
CA ARG A 40 -13.55 -6.68 0.38
C ARG A 40 -13.30 -5.36 1.11
N GLY A 41 -13.18 -5.38 2.45
CA GLY A 41 -13.09 -4.17 3.28
C GLY A 41 -11.67 -3.72 3.66
N ASN A 42 -10.64 -4.49 3.31
CA ASN A 42 -9.25 -4.18 3.69
C ASN A 42 -8.40 -3.62 2.54
N ASN A 43 -7.29 -2.94 2.88
CA ASN A 43 -6.41 -2.30 1.89
C ASN A 43 -5.77 -3.28 0.91
N THR A 44 -5.59 -4.56 1.28
CA THR A 44 -5.12 -5.57 0.32
C THR A 44 -6.14 -5.78 -0.78
N SER A 45 -7.43 -5.90 -0.43
CA SER A 45 -8.51 -6.06 -1.41
C SER A 45 -8.73 -4.85 -2.32
N MET A 46 -8.51 -3.64 -1.79
CA MET A 46 -8.64 -2.36 -2.51
C MET A 46 -7.39 -1.97 -3.32
N SER A 47 -6.31 -2.73 -3.20
CA SER A 47 -5.08 -2.45 -3.94
C SER A 47 -5.19 -2.84 -5.42
N THR A 48 -4.17 -2.48 -6.19
CA THR A 48 -3.97 -2.95 -7.57
C THR A 48 -3.15 -4.25 -7.65
N ALA A 49 -2.99 -4.97 -6.54
CA ALA A 49 -2.19 -6.20 -6.42
C ALA A 49 -0.72 -6.07 -6.88
N MET A 50 -0.13 -4.87 -6.74
CA MET A 50 1.24 -4.57 -7.18
C MET A 50 2.31 -5.01 -6.17
N VAL A 51 3.22 -5.90 -6.57
CA VAL A 51 4.33 -6.39 -5.74
C VAL A 51 5.66 -6.33 -6.51
N PRO A 52 6.61 -5.46 -6.11
CA PRO A 52 7.96 -5.44 -6.66
C PRO A 52 8.69 -6.76 -6.38
N GLY A 53 9.32 -7.34 -7.41
CA GLY A 53 10.10 -8.56 -7.30
C GLY A 53 11.39 -8.48 -8.12
N PRO A 54 12.40 -7.73 -7.67
CA PRO A 54 13.62 -7.48 -8.44
C PRO A 54 14.44 -8.76 -8.63
N GLY A 55 14.82 -9.04 -9.87
CA GLY A 55 15.54 -10.26 -10.25
C GLY A 55 14.65 -11.51 -10.38
N SER A 56 13.32 -11.36 -10.46
CA SER A 56 12.43 -12.52 -10.57
C SER A 56 12.60 -13.27 -11.91
N ARG A 57 12.20 -14.54 -11.93
CA ARG A 57 12.11 -15.32 -13.17
C ARG A 57 11.17 -14.71 -14.21
N PHE A 58 10.18 -13.92 -13.80
CA PHE A 58 9.25 -13.24 -14.71
C PHE A 58 9.94 -12.08 -15.43
N GLN A 59 10.81 -11.33 -14.74
CA GLN A 59 11.67 -10.33 -15.38
C GLN A 59 12.64 -11.00 -16.35
N ALA A 60 13.28 -12.10 -15.95
CA ALA A 60 14.19 -12.85 -16.82
C ALA A 60 13.48 -13.35 -18.09
N ALA A 61 12.26 -13.88 -17.97
CA ALA A 61 11.43 -14.31 -19.11
C ALA A 61 11.06 -13.16 -20.06
N ALA A 62 10.92 -11.94 -19.53
CA ALA A 62 10.69 -10.72 -20.30
C ALA A 62 11.99 -10.09 -20.85
N GLY A 63 13.16 -10.69 -20.61
CA GLY A 63 14.46 -10.16 -21.02
C GLY A 63 14.91 -8.93 -20.23
N ILE A 64 14.39 -8.75 -19.01
CA ILE A 64 14.71 -7.62 -18.12
C ILE A 64 15.77 -8.08 -17.12
N ASP A 65 16.92 -7.42 -17.16
CA ASP A 65 17.97 -7.54 -16.16
C ASP A 65 17.67 -6.59 -14.99
N ASP A 66 17.58 -7.10 -13.76
CA ASP A 66 17.31 -6.34 -12.54
C ASP A 66 17.92 -7.05 -11.32
N SER A 67 18.05 -6.34 -10.21
CA SER A 67 18.60 -6.91 -8.98
C SER A 67 18.08 -6.21 -7.72
N PRO A 68 18.14 -6.87 -6.54
CA PRO A 68 17.83 -6.24 -5.26
C PRO A 68 18.59 -4.93 -5.03
N GLU A 69 19.88 -4.87 -5.39
CA GLU A 69 20.70 -3.66 -5.25
C GLU A 69 20.18 -2.51 -6.11
N ARG A 70 19.78 -2.80 -7.36
CA ARG A 70 19.20 -1.77 -8.23
C ARG A 70 17.87 -1.24 -7.68
N PHE A 71 17.05 -2.11 -7.08
CA PHE A 71 15.83 -1.66 -6.44
C PHE A 71 16.09 -0.85 -5.17
N LEU A 72 17.10 -1.23 -4.38
CA LEU A 72 17.54 -0.45 -3.23
C LEU A 72 18.01 0.96 -3.64
N ASP A 73 18.79 1.07 -4.71
CA ASP A 73 19.22 2.36 -5.26
C ASP A 73 18.03 3.25 -5.66
N ASP A 74 16.97 2.65 -6.22
CA ASP A 74 15.74 3.36 -6.57
C ASP A 74 14.98 3.83 -5.32
N ILE A 75 14.91 3.01 -4.27
CA ILE A 75 14.32 3.39 -2.97
C ILE A 75 15.11 4.55 -2.34
N VAL A 76 16.45 4.44 -2.28
CA VAL A 76 17.32 5.48 -1.72
C VAL A 76 17.15 6.79 -2.49
N ARG A 77 17.10 6.74 -3.82
CA ARG A 77 16.88 7.91 -4.66
C ARG A 77 15.51 8.54 -4.40
N LYS A 78 14.45 7.74 -4.35
CA LYS A 78 13.07 8.22 -4.17
C LYS A 78 12.84 8.82 -2.79
N THR A 79 13.46 8.23 -1.76
CA THR A 79 13.34 8.70 -0.37
C THR A 79 14.34 9.80 -0.01
N GLY A 80 15.21 10.22 -0.93
CA GLY A 80 16.28 11.17 -0.63
C GLY A 80 17.26 10.65 0.44
N GLY A 81 17.44 9.33 0.54
CA GLY A 81 18.32 8.67 1.51
C GLY A 81 17.74 8.55 2.93
N THR A 82 16.43 8.78 3.10
CA THR A 82 15.78 8.71 4.42
C THR A 82 15.16 7.36 4.77
N ALA A 83 15.09 6.42 3.82
CA ALA A 83 14.58 5.07 4.08
C ALA A 83 15.44 4.32 5.12
N ASP A 84 14.79 3.45 5.91
CA ASP A 84 15.50 2.44 6.69
C ASP A 84 16.15 1.42 5.74
N LEU A 85 17.48 1.48 5.61
CA LEU A 85 18.23 0.61 4.70
C LEU A 85 18.17 -0.87 5.09
N ARG A 86 18.00 -1.20 6.37
CA ARG A 86 17.91 -2.61 6.81
C ARG A 86 16.62 -3.24 6.28
N ILE A 87 15.51 -2.53 6.42
CA ILE A 87 14.21 -3.00 5.92
C ILE A 87 14.11 -2.91 4.41
N ALA A 88 14.64 -1.84 3.81
CA ALA A 88 14.69 -1.71 2.35
C ALA A 88 15.52 -2.84 1.70
N THR A 89 16.65 -3.21 2.31
CA THR A 89 17.48 -4.33 1.83
C THR A 89 16.73 -5.66 1.96
N ALA A 90 16.18 -5.96 3.14
CA ALA A 90 15.46 -7.22 3.37
C ALA A 90 14.28 -7.39 2.40
N LEU A 91 13.53 -6.32 2.14
CA LEU A 91 12.40 -6.35 1.21
C LEU A 91 12.81 -6.39 -0.27
N ALA A 92 13.93 -5.75 -0.63
CA ALA A 92 14.48 -5.88 -1.97
C ALA A 92 14.97 -7.31 -2.24
N GLU A 93 15.64 -7.93 -1.27
CA GLU A 93 16.16 -9.30 -1.38
C GLU A 93 15.04 -10.35 -1.45
N VAL A 94 14.00 -10.23 -0.61
CA VAL A 94 12.90 -11.21 -0.58
C VAL A 94 11.92 -11.06 -1.74
N GLY A 95 11.91 -9.92 -2.45
CA GLY A 95 10.85 -9.59 -3.41
C GLY A 95 10.67 -10.61 -4.52
N ALA A 96 11.75 -11.12 -5.12
CA ALA A 96 11.67 -12.15 -6.16
C ALA A 96 11.11 -13.47 -5.60
N GLU A 97 11.65 -13.95 -4.47
CA GLU A 97 11.20 -15.18 -3.80
C GLU A 97 9.71 -15.07 -3.43
N LEU A 98 9.28 -13.92 -2.92
CA LEU A 98 7.89 -13.66 -2.55
C LEU A 98 6.94 -13.78 -3.75
N VAL A 99 7.26 -13.11 -4.86
CA VAL A 99 6.43 -13.14 -6.07
C VAL A 99 6.36 -14.54 -6.66
N GLU A 100 7.47 -15.27 -6.67
CA GLU A 100 7.51 -16.64 -7.15
C GLU A 100 6.75 -17.60 -6.23
N TRP A 101 6.83 -17.41 -4.91
CA TRP A 101 6.03 -18.16 -3.94
C TRP A 101 4.53 -17.89 -4.10
N LEU A 102 4.13 -16.64 -4.31
CA LEU A 102 2.74 -16.29 -4.62
C LEU A 102 2.25 -17.04 -5.88
N ALA A 103 3.10 -17.16 -6.90
CA ALA A 103 2.76 -17.89 -8.10
C ALA A 103 2.65 -19.42 -7.87
N ASP A 104 3.68 -20.02 -7.28
CA ASP A 104 3.84 -21.48 -7.24
C ASP A 104 3.05 -22.15 -6.12
N HIS A 105 3.02 -21.53 -4.94
CA HIS A 105 2.44 -22.13 -3.74
C HIS A 105 1.02 -21.63 -3.50
N VAL A 106 0.82 -20.31 -3.59
CA VAL A 106 -0.53 -19.72 -3.40
C VAL A 106 -1.38 -19.90 -4.66
N GLY A 107 -0.76 -19.99 -5.85
CA GLY A 107 -1.44 -20.19 -7.13
C GLY A 107 -1.96 -18.89 -7.74
N VAL A 108 -1.33 -17.75 -7.42
CA VAL A 108 -1.67 -16.45 -8.02
C VAL A 108 -1.17 -16.43 -9.47
N PRO A 109 -2.01 -16.09 -10.47
CA PRO A 109 -1.57 -15.93 -11.85
C PRO A 109 -0.78 -14.62 -12.00
N ILE A 110 0.52 -14.67 -11.67
CA ILE A 110 1.40 -13.49 -11.71
C ILE A 110 1.68 -13.07 -13.16
N GLU A 111 1.58 -11.75 -13.39
CA GLU A 111 1.96 -11.07 -14.63
C GLU A 111 2.97 -9.95 -14.33
N LEU A 112 3.83 -9.65 -15.31
CA LEU A 112 4.73 -8.50 -15.28
C LEU A 112 4.33 -7.50 -16.36
N PRO A 113 3.63 -6.40 -16.00
CA PRO A 113 3.41 -5.27 -16.89
C PRO A 113 4.72 -4.65 -17.37
N THR A 114 4.88 -4.52 -18.69
CA THR A 114 6.04 -3.86 -19.34
C THR A 114 5.64 -2.72 -20.27
N ASP A 115 4.36 -2.35 -20.28
CA ASP A 115 3.74 -1.38 -21.18
C ASP A 115 3.94 0.08 -20.73
N PHE A 116 4.32 0.30 -19.47
CA PHE A 116 4.63 1.62 -18.93
C PHE A 116 5.63 1.54 -17.77
N ALA A 117 6.26 2.67 -17.45
CA ALA A 117 7.17 2.79 -16.32
C ALA A 117 6.45 3.36 -15.09
N TYR A 118 6.60 2.73 -13.94
CA TYR A 118 6.13 3.30 -12.67
C TYR A 118 7.10 4.38 -12.18
N PRO A 119 6.61 5.55 -11.71
CA PRO A 119 7.48 6.59 -11.19
C PRO A 119 8.44 6.06 -10.11
N GLY A 120 9.72 6.36 -10.27
CA GLY A 120 10.79 5.97 -9.35
C GLY A 120 11.39 4.57 -9.56
N HIS A 121 10.80 3.71 -10.39
CA HIS A 121 11.41 2.43 -10.77
C HIS A 121 12.28 2.59 -12.04
N SER A 122 13.54 2.16 -11.98
CA SER A 122 14.47 2.21 -13.12
C SER A 122 14.19 1.16 -14.21
N VAL A 123 13.59 0.03 -13.85
CA VAL A 123 13.15 -1.02 -14.79
C VAL A 123 11.80 -1.61 -14.36
N PRO A 124 11.05 -2.26 -15.28
CA PRO A 124 9.80 -2.93 -14.91
C PRO A 124 10.08 -4.09 -13.95
N ARG A 125 9.58 -3.97 -12.72
CA ARG A 125 9.72 -4.97 -11.65
C ARG A 125 8.48 -5.17 -10.80
N VAL A 126 7.44 -4.40 -11.08
CA VAL A 126 6.20 -4.37 -10.30
C VAL A 126 5.25 -5.41 -10.89
N HIS A 127 5.18 -6.57 -10.26
CA HIS A 127 4.33 -7.67 -10.67
C HIS A 127 2.89 -7.41 -10.23
N SER A 128 1.93 -7.99 -10.94
CA SER A 128 0.51 -7.95 -10.59
C SER A 128 -0.17 -9.23 -11.07
N LEU A 129 -1.48 -9.20 -11.27
CA LEU A 129 -2.32 -10.29 -11.74
C LEU A 129 -3.32 -9.77 -12.80
N PRO A 130 -3.93 -10.65 -13.61
CA PRO A 130 -4.97 -10.29 -14.57
C PRO A 130 -6.07 -9.43 -13.94
N GLY A 131 -6.34 -8.27 -14.54
CA GLY A 131 -7.33 -7.31 -14.03
C GLY A 131 -6.83 -6.41 -12.90
N ARG A 132 -5.61 -6.61 -12.40
CA ARG A 132 -4.89 -5.73 -11.45
C ARG A 132 -5.74 -5.31 -10.25
N HIS A 133 -6.43 -6.26 -9.65
CA HIS A 133 -7.36 -6.01 -8.55
C HIS A 133 -7.00 -6.84 -7.31
N GLY A 134 -6.82 -6.16 -6.19
CA GLY A 134 -6.37 -6.71 -4.91
C GLY A 134 -7.30 -7.77 -4.35
N SER A 135 -8.61 -7.68 -4.60
CA SER A 135 -9.56 -8.71 -4.16
C SER A 135 -9.29 -10.07 -4.81
N THR A 136 -8.71 -10.11 -6.01
CA THR A 136 -8.31 -11.37 -6.66
C THR A 136 -7.12 -11.97 -5.92
N LEU A 137 -6.11 -11.17 -5.56
CA LEU A 137 -4.97 -11.61 -4.74
C LEU A 137 -5.46 -12.12 -3.38
N LEU A 138 -6.33 -11.35 -2.72
CA LEU A 138 -6.87 -11.72 -1.41
C LEU A 138 -7.70 -13.00 -1.47
N ARG A 139 -8.45 -13.22 -2.55
CA ARG A 139 -9.17 -14.47 -2.78
C ARG A 139 -8.19 -15.65 -2.85
N HIS A 140 -7.10 -15.56 -3.62
CA HIS A 140 -6.11 -16.63 -3.69
C HIS A 140 -5.47 -16.95 -2.33
N LEU A 141 -5.16 -15.93 -1.53
CA LEU A 141 -4.67 -16.13 -0.15
C LEU A 141 -5.73 -16.77 0.74
N THR A 142 -6.99 -16.35 0.64
CA THR A 142 -8.09 -16.92 1.41
C THR A 142 -8.36 -18.38 1.03
N ASP A 143 -8.37 -18.69 -0.27
CA ASP A 143 -8.49 -20.06 -0.80
C ASP A 143 -7.32 -20.94 -0.33
N ALA A 144 -6.12 -20.38 -0.14
CA ALA A 144 -4.98 -21.11 0.43
C ALA A 144 -5.12 -21.34 1.95
N VAL A 145 -5.67 -20.38 2.68
CA VAL A 145 -6.01 -20.53 4.10
C VAL A 145 -7.06 -21.62 4.31
N GLU A 146 -8.16 -21.57 3.56
CA GLU A 146 -9.27 -22.52 3.67
C GLU A 146 -8.90 -23.97 3.29
N ARG A 147 -7.79 -24.17 2.57
CA ARG A 147 -7.25 -25.50 2.22
C ARG A 147 -6.35 -26.12 3.28
N SER A 148 -5.96 -25.37 4.31
CA SER A 148 -5.00 -25.81 5.32
C SER A 148 -5.69 -26.17 6.63
N ASP A 149 -5.51 -27.41 7.09
CA ASP A 149 -6.00 -27.86 8.41
C ASP A 149 -5.20 -27.26 9.60
N ARG A 150 -4.19 -26.44 9.33
CA ARG A 150 -3.35 -25.76 10.34
C ARG A 150 -3.73 -24.30 10.59
N ILE A 151 -4.72 -23.78 9.87
CA ILE A 151 -5.09 -22.38 9.97
C ILE A 151 -6.54 -22.28 10.40
N ASP A 152 -6.75 -21.76 11.60
CA ASP A 152 -8.06 -21.36 12.08
C ASP A 152 -8.32 -19.89 11.76
N LEU A 153 -9.54 -19.57 11.35
CA LEU A 153 -10.02 -18.21 11.10
C LEU A 153 -11.07 -17.85 12.16
N LEU A 154 -10.78 -16.86 13.00
CA LEU A 154 -11.71 -16.30 13.96
C LEU A 154 -12.08 -14.88 13.54
N VAL A 155 -13.19 -14.78 12.80
CA VAL A 155 -13.69 -13.54 12.20
C VAL A 155 -15.21 -13.48 12.35
N PRO A 156 -15.78 -12.38 12.87
CA PRO A 156 -15.10 -11.17 13.37
C PRO A 156 -14.51 -11.35 14.77
N ALA A 157 -13.24 -10.97 14.97
CA ALA A 157 -12.63 -10.83 16.29
C ALA A 157 -11.38 -9.91 16.25
N ARG A 158 -11.15 -9.13 17.30
CA ARG A 158 -10.08 -8.11 17.34
C ARG A 158 -9.00 -8.47 18.34
N LEU A 159 -7.73 -8.45 17.94
CA LEU A 159 -6.63 -8.47 18.90
C LEU A 159 -6.55 -7.11 19.64
N VAL A 160 -6.80 -7.11 20.94
CA VAL A 160 -6.83 -5.89 21.75
C VAL A 160 -5.62 -5.71 22.66
N ALA A 161 -4.93 -6.78 23.03
CA ALA A 161 -3.69 -6.69 23.80
C ALA A 161 -2.77 -7.89 23.54
N VAL A 162 -1.48 -7.70 23.79
CA VAL A 162 -0.48 -8.75 23.81
C VAL A 162 0.31 -8.62 25.10
N ARG A 163 0.48 -9.72 25.83
CA ARG A 163 1.22 -9.76 27.10
C ARG A 163 2.35 -10.78 27.01
N PRO A 164 3.54 -10.50 27.59
CA PRO A 164 4.57 -11.51 27.71
C PRO A 164 4.08 -12.70 28.54
N GLU A 165 4.36 -13.92 28.08
CA GLU A 165 4.07 -15.16 28.82
C GLU A 165 5.40 -15.89 29.11
N VAL A 166 5.83 -15.82 30.38
CA VAL A 166 7.14 -16.32 30.82
C VAL A 166 7.32 -17.79 30.44
N GLY A 167 8.33 -18.06 29.60
CA GLY A 167 8.70 -19.40 29.16
C GLY A 167 7.78 -20.04 28.11
N ARG A 168 6.80 -19.30 27.55
CA ARG A 168 5.83 -19.86 26.58
C ARG A 168 5.55 -18.97 25.36
N GLY A 169 6.08 -17.75 25.34
CA GLY A 169 5.90 -16.80 24.24
C GLY A 169 5.07 -15.61 24.70
N VAL A 170 3.88 -15.48 24.12
CA VAL A 170 2.97 -14.36 24.35
C VAL A 170 1.55 -14.85 24.61
N ARG A 171 0.78 -14.00 25.26
CA ARG A 171 -0.66 -14.16 25.50
C ARG A 171 -1.39 -13.08 24.72
N ALA A 172 -2.09 -13.49 23.67
CA ALA A 172 -2.91 -12.64 22.83
C ALA A 172 -4.31 -12.53 23.44
N VAL A 173 -4.79 -11.30 23.66
CA VAL A 173 -6.16 -11.04 24.13
C VAL A 173 -7.01 -10.67 22.93
N VAL A 174 -7.96 -11.54 22.59
CA VAL A 174 -8.86 -11.40 21.45
C VAL A 174 -10.25 -11.04 21.95
N GLU A 175 -10.84 -10.00 21.38
CA GLU A 175 -12.16 -9.46 21.73
C GLU A 175 -13.17 -9.79 20.62
N ASP A 176 -14.29 -10.41 21.00
CA ASP A 176 -15.45 -10.65 20.14
C ASP A 176 -16.30 -9.38 19.97
N PRO A 177 -17.19 -9.31 18.96
CA PRO A 177 -18.04 -8.15 18.75
C PRO A 177 -18.95 -7.77 19.94
N ASP A 178 -19.23 -8.72 20.84
CA ASP A 178 -20.01 -8.48 22.05
C ASP A 178 -19.19 -7.93 23.24
N GLY A 179 -17.87 -7.78 23.05
CA GLY A 179 -16.92 -7.29 24.06
C GLY A 179 -16.35 -8.39 24.97
N THR A 180 -16.71 -9.65 24.75
CA THR A 180 -16.11 -10.78 25.47
C THR A 180 -14.66 -10.93 25.03
N CYS A 181 -13.76 -11.16 25.99
CA CYS A 181 -12.33 -11.34 25.74
C CYS A 181 -11.89 -12.77 26.04
N GLU A 182 -11.15 -13.36 25.12
CA GLU A 182 -10.46 -14.64 25.28
C GLU A 182 -8.94 -14.44 25.26
N GLU A 183 -8.20 -15.26 26.02
CA GLU A 183 -6.75 -15.23 26.06
C GLU A 183 -6.16 -16.48 25.40
N ILE A 184 -5.32 -16.27 24.39
CA ILE A 184 -4.74 -17.31 23.56
C ILE A 184 -3.23 -17.32 23.79
N VAL A 185 -2.68 -18.45 24.23
CA VAL A 185 -1.24 -18.59 24.43
C VAL A 185 -0.60 -19.00 23.11
N ALA A 186 0.29 -18.17 22.59
CA ALA A 186 1.00 -18.40 21.33
C ALA A 186 2.50 -18.26 21.51
N ARG A 187 3.31 -18.88 20.63
CA ARG A 187 4.76 -18.59 20.62
C ARG A 187 5.02 -17.16 20.19
N ALA A 188 4.24 -16.68 19.23
CA ALA A 188 4.35 -15.34 18.70
C ALA A 188 3.02 -14.76 18.22
N VAL A 189 2.98 -13.44 18.12
CA VAL A 189 1.92 -12.66 17.47
C VAL A 189 2.54 -11.86 16.33
N LEU A 190 1.90 -11.90 15.15
CA LEU A 190 2.14 -10.99 14.06
C LEU A 190 1.05 -9.92 14.01
N LEU A 191 1.44 -8.66 14.20
CA LEU A 191 0.60 -7.50 13.97
C LEU A 191 0.58 -7.17 12.47
N ALA A 192 -0.48 -7.56 11.78
CA ALA A 192 -0.74 -7.25 10.37
C ALA A 192 -1.99 -6.36 10.23
N THR A 193 -2.22 -5.48 11.22
CA THR A 193 -3.45 -4.71 11.44
C THR A 193 -3.56 -3.44 10.58
N ASN A 194 -2.73 -3.32 9.54
CA ASN A 194 -2.54 -2.10 8.75
C ASN A 194 -2.12 -0.90 9.64
N GLY A 195 -2.19 0.31 9.09
CA GLY A 195 -1.78 1.52 9.81
C GLY A 195 -2.91 2.25 10.54
N TYR A 196 -2.85 3.58 10.55
CA TYR A 196 -3.73 4.46 11.35
C TYR A 196 -4.54 5.45 10.50
N GLY A 197 -4.64 5.24 9.19
CA GLY A 197 -5.33 6.18 8.29
C GLY A 197 -6.82 6.38 8.60
N ALA A 198 -7.48 5.43 9.27
CA ALA A 198 -8.88 5.56 9.70
C ALA A 198 -9.04 6.34 11.03
N ASP A 199 -7.94 6.63 11.74
CA ASP A 199 -7.98 7.40 12.98
C ASP A 199 -7.65 8.88 12.71
N ALA A 200 -8.69 9.72 12.68
CA ALA A 200 -8.55 11.15 12.43
C ALA A 200 -7.70 11.90 13.50
N GLY A 201 -7.55 11.35 14.70
CA GLY A 201 -6.67 11.88 15.74
C GLY A 201 -5.21 11.68 15.35
N LEU A 202 -4.82 10.43 15.09
CA LEU A 202 -3.47 10.06 14.67
C LEU A 202 -3.09 10.72 13.34
N VAL A 203 -4.01 10.76 12.36
CA VAL A 203 -3.80 11.47 11.09
C VAL A 203 -3.54 12.95 11.32
N ARG A 204 -4.31 13.66 12.16
CA ARG A 204 -4.03 15.08 12.45
C ARG A 204 -2.70 15.29 13.16
N THR A 205 -2.32 14.38 14.05
CA THR A 205 -1.07 14.48 14.81
C THR A 205 0.15 14.26 13.92
N HIS A 206 0.12 13.24 13.07
CA HIS A 206 1.31 12.82 12.31
C HIS A 206 1.33 13.30 10.86
N LEU A 207 0.16 13.53 10.25
CA LEU A 207 -0.01 13.88 8.84
C LEU A 207 -0.81 15.20 8.67
N PRO A 208 -0.45 16.30 9.36
CA PRO A 208 -1.28 17.50 9.39
C PRO A 208 -1.53 18.12 8.01
N GLU A 209 -0.61 17.96 7.06
CA GLU A 209 -0.71 18.50 5.70
C GLU A 209 -1.79 17.83 4.83
N ILE A 210 -2.19 16.60 5.16
CA ILE A 210 -3.21 15.84 4.43
C ILE A 210 -4.39 15.43 5.33
N ALA A 211 -4.47 15.98 6.54
CA ALA A 211 -5.51 15.60 7.50
C ALA A 211 -6.95 15.94 7.06
N GLY A 212 -7.12 16.82 6.06
CA GLY A 212 -8.40 17.12 5.43
C GLY A 212 -8.77 16.22 4.26
N ALA A 213 -7.90 15.30 3.85
CA ALA A 213 -8.16 14.39 2.73
C ALA A 213 -9.13 13.28 3.09
N THR A 214 -9.81 12.75 2.07
CA THR A 214 -10.66 11.57 2.24
C THR A 214 -9.78 10.35 2.52
N TYR A 215 -9.98 9.67 3.64
CA TYR A 215 -9.37 8.37 3.83
C TYR A 215 -10.06 7.33 2.94
N HIS A 216 -9.29 6.71 2.05
CA HIS A 216 -9.75 5.72 1.09
C HIS A 216 -9.03 4.39 1.36
N GLY A 217 -9.34 3.81 2.53
CA GLY A 217 -8.79 2.55 3.01
C GLY A 217 -9.72 1.90 4.04
N GLY A 218 -9.29 0.79 4.62
CA GLY A 218 -10.13 -0.04 5.48
C GLY A 218 -10.41 0.62 6.83
N GLU A 219 -11.68 0.59 7.25
CA GLU A 219 -12.21 1.28 8.43
C GLU A 219 -11.60 0.83 9.77
N HIS A 220 -10.94 -0.33 9.77
CA HIS A 220 -10.25 -0.92 10.93
C HIS A 220 -8.78 -0.51 11.03
N SER A 221 -8.27 0.34 10.12
CA SER A 221 -6.90 0.85 10.15
C SER A 221 -6.74 1.98 11.18
N ARG A 222 -6.90 1.64 12.46
CA ARG A 222 -7.04 2.58 13.59
C ARG A 222 -5.77 2.71 14.45
N GLY A 223 -4.64 2.18 13.99
CA GLY A 223 -3.38 2.25 14.75
C GLY A 223 -3.28 1.25 15.90
N ASP A 224 -3.95 0.09 15.81
CA ASP A 224 -3.92 -0.94 16.86
C ASP A 224 -2.50 -1.42 17.18
N ALA A 225 -1.65 -1.57 16.16
CA ALA A 225 -0.26 -1.93 16.36
C ALA A 225 0.52 -0.87 17.14
N LEU A 226 0.28 0.43 16.90
CA LEU A 226 0.94 1.51 17.64
C LEU A 226 0.58 1.47 19.12
N ARG A 227 -0.71 1.24 19.43
CA ARG A 227 -1.17 1.15 20.81
C ARG A 227 -0.59 -0.08 21.52
N ILE A 228 -0.72 -1.27 20.91
CA ILE A 228 -0.20 -2.52 21.48
C ILE A 228 1.33 -2.45 21.64
N GLY A 229 2.03 -1.91 20.64
CA GLY A 229 3.48 -1.73 20.68
C GLY A 229 3.91 -0.77 21.78
N ALA A 230 3.21 0.35 21.97
CA ALA A 230 3.52 1.30 23.04
C ALA A 230 3.40 0.67 24.45
N GLU A 231 2.39 -0.18 24.67
CA GLU A 231 2.22 -0.94 25.92
C GLU A 231 3.39 -1.91 26.18
N LEU A 232 4.07 -2.35 25.13
CA LEU A 232 5.21 -3.28 25.17
C LEU A 232 6.58 -2.59 25.04
N GLY A 233 6.63 -1.25 25.01
CA GLY A 233 7.88 -0.50 24.88
C GLY A 233 8.50 -0.53 23.48
N ALA A 234 7.71 -0.88 22.46
CA ALA A 234 8.15 -0.90 21.07
C ALA A 234 8.50 0.51 20.55
N ALA A 235 9.55 0.59 19.74
CA ALA A 235 9.90 1.80 19.02
C ALA A 235 8.98 1.99 17.79
N THR A 236 8.77 3.25 17.42
CA THR A 236 8.03 3.65 16.21
C THR A 236 8.90 4.53 15.33
N GLY A 237 8.61 4.55 14.04
CA GLY A 237 9.33 5.39 13.08
C GLY A 237 8.45 5.76 11.89
N TYR A 238 8.86 6.85 11.23
CA TYR A 238 8.26 7.33 9.98
C TYR A 238 6.74 7.55 10.04
N LEU A 239 6.20 7.91 11.22
CA LEU A 239 4.76 8.14 11.39
C LEU A 239 4.22 9.31 10.54
N ASP A 240 5.10 10.10 9.96
CA ASP A 240 4.77 11.13 8.96
C ASP A 240 4.73 10.60 7.53
N ALA A 241 5.01 9.31 7.30
CA ALA A 241 5.07 8.70 5.98
C ALA A 241 3.71 8.12 5.56
N TYR A 242 3.31 8.39 4.32
CA TYR A 242 2.00 8.00 3.80
C TYR A 242 1.98 7.88 2.28
N GLN A 243 0.91 7.28 1.76
CA GLN A 243 0.54 7.32 0.36
C GLN A 243 -0.67 8.24 0.21
N GLY A 244 -0.43 9.41 -0.36
CA GLY A 244 -1.48 10.30 -0.83
C GLY A 244 -1.96 9.91 -2.23
N HIS A 245 -3.09 10.48 -2.64
CA HIS A 245 -3.47 10.52 -4.06
C HIS A 245 -4.21 11.82 -4.40
N ALA A 246 -3.72 12.56 -5.39
CA ALA A 246 -4.35 13.81 -5.86
C ALA A 246 -5.32 13.61 -7.04
N ALA A 247 -6.00 12.47 -7.13
CA ALA A 247 -6.87 12.18 -8.29
C ALA A 247 -8.09 11.33 -7.94
N LEU A 248 -8.57 11.41 -6.69
CA LEU A 248 -9.84 10.80 -6.33
C LEU A 248 -10.96 11.66 -6.92
N SER A 249 -11.81 11.08 -7.76
CA SER A 249 -12.96 11.79 -8.31
C SER A 249 -13.93 12.16 -7.19
N ALA A 250 -14.25 13.45 -7.07
CA ALA A 250 -15.20 13.92 -6.05
C ALA A 250 -16.60 13.29 -6.22
N ALA A 251 -17.02 13.07 -7.48
CA ALA A 251 -18.32 12.51 -7.80
C ALA A 251 -18.35 10.98 -7.76
N ALA A 252 -17.32 10.31 -8.31
CA ALA A 252 -17.31 8.85 -8.45
C ALA A 252 -16.74 8.11 -7.24
N GLN A 253 -16.01 8.81 -6.36
CA GLN A 253 -15.32 8.22 -5.20
C GLN A 253 -14.35 7.08 -5.59
N THR A 254 -13.76 7.19 -6.79
CA THR A 254 -12.72 6.29 -7.31
C THR A 254 -11.69 7.10 -8.11
N LEU A 255 -10.57 6.48 -8.48
CA LEU A 255 -9.45 7.16 -9.12
C LEU A 255 -9.76 7.56 -10.57
N VAL A 256 -9.43 8.80 -10.92
CA VAL A 256 -9.38 9.26 -12.33
C VAL A 256 -8.21 8.62 -13.07
N THR A 257 -7.23 8.06 -12.37
CA THR A 257 -5.89 7.60 -12.79
C THR A 257 -4.83 8.70 -12.93
N TRP A 258 -3.67 8.52 -12.29
CA TRP A 258 -2.52 9.44 -12.47
C TRP A 258 -1.85 9.27 -13.83
N THR A 259 -2.14 8.17 -14.55
CA THR A 259 -1.68 7.95 -15.93
C THR A 259 -2.08 9.11 -16.85
N ALA A 260 -3.19 9.80 -16.56
CA ALA A 260 -3.58 11.01 -17.28
C ALA A 260 -2.50 12.11 -17.22
N VAL A 261 -1.94 12.37 -16.04
CA VAL A 261 -0.86 13.35 -15.84
C VAL A 261 0.43 12.90 -16.53
N MET A 262 0.73 11.60 -16.48
CA MET A 262 1.87 11.00 -17.18
C MET A 262 1.77 11.17 -18.71
N HIS A 263 0.55 11.35 -19.25
CA HIS A 263 0.29 11.63 -20.66
C HIS A 263 -0.02 13.09 -20.98
N GLY A 264 0.17 14.01 -20.03
CA GLY A 264 0.10 15.45 -20.26
C GLY A 264 -1.06 16.19 -19.59
N ALA A 265 -1.91 15.53 -18.80
CA ALA A 265 -2.96 16.22 -18.04
C ALA A 265 -2.36 17.28 -17.10
N ALA A 266 -3.09 18.36 -16.88
CA ALA A 266 -2.76 19.42 -15.94
C ALA A 266 -3.74 19.41 -14.77
N VAL A 267 -3.28 19.85 -13.60
CA VAL A 267 -4.16 20.02 -12.44
C VAL A 267 -4.28 21.51 -12.13
N VAL A 268 -5.52 22.00 -12.14
CA VAL A 268 -5.83 23.40 -11.82
C VAL A 268 -6.70 23.49 -10.59
N ASP A 269 -6.60 24.59 -9.85
CA ASP A 269 -7.46 24.88 -8.70
C ASP A 269 -8.87 25.33 -9.13
N THR A 270 -9.68 25.74 -8.16
CA THR A 270 -11.04 26.26 -8.39
C THR A 270 -11.06 27.65 -9.05
N GLU A 271 -9.91 28.28 -9.30
CA GLU A 271 -9.75 29.50 -10.10
C GLU A 271 -9.16 29.20 -11.49
N GLY A 272 -8.94 27.94 -11.83
CA GLY A 272 -8.37 27.52 -13.11
C GLY A 272 -6.86 27.74 -13.22
N ARG A 273 -6.15 27.90 -12.10
CA ARG A 273 -4.68 28.08 -12.06
C ARG A 273 -3.96 26.78 -11.75
N ARG A 274 -2.82 26.53 -12.40
CA ARG A 274 -1.90 25.48 -11.95
C ARG A 274 -1.24 25.92 -10.64
N PHE A 275 -0.88 24.97 -9.79
CA PHE A 275 -0.38 25.26 -8.44
C PHE A 275 0.78 24.35 -7.99
N GLY A 276 1.35 23.57 -8.90
CA GLY A 276 2.49 22.70 -8.58
C GLY A 276 2.98 21.93 -9.79
N ASP A 277 4.06 21.18 -9.58
CA ASP A 277 4.60 20.25 -10.56
C ASP A 277 3.87 18.91 -10.47
N GLU A 278 3.00 18.65 -11.45
CA GLU A 278 2.23 17.40 -11.52
C GLU A 278 3.12 16.16 -11.78
N THR A 279 4.38 16.32 -12.16
CA THR A 279 5.33 15.21 -12.38
C THR A 279 6.06 14.76 -11.11
N THR A 280 5.86 15.45 -9.98
CA THR A 280 6.39 15.02 -8.66
C THR A 280 5.86 13.64 -8.23
N GLY A 281 4.61 13.34 -8.58
CA GLY A 281 3.93 12.08 -8.27
C GLY A 281 2.57 12.29 -7.62
N TYR A 282 1.67 11.29 -7.72
CA TYR A 282 0.32 11.39 -7.16
C TYR A 282 0.29 11.54 -5.64
N SER A 283 1.31 11.01 -4.94
CA SER A 283 1.38 11.02 -3.48
C SER A 283 1.75 12.41 -2.97
N GLU A 284 2.83 12.97 -3.51
CA GLU A 284 3.34 14.31 -3.20
C GLU A 284 2.32 15.39 -3.55
N TYR A 285 1.70 15.27 -4.71
CA TYR A 285 0.73 16.25 -5.18
C TYR A 285 -0.55 16.26 -4.33
N ALA A 286 -0.81 15.21 -3.54
CA ALA A 286 -2.00 15.14 -2.69
C ALA A 286 -1.98 16.19 -1.59
N ALA A 287 -0.81 16.48 -1.01
CA ALA A 287 -0.64 17.55 -0.04
C ALA A 287 -0.84 18.93 -0.68
N ALA A 288 -0.32 19.14 -1.90
CA ALA A 288 -0.51 20.39 -2.65
C ALA A 288 -1.99 20.66 -2.94
N LEU A 289 -2.74 19.63 -3.33
CA LEU A 289 -4.19 19.69 -3.54
C LEU A 289 -4.95 19.89 -2.22
N ALA A 290 -4.57 19.20 -1.14
CA ALA A 290 -5.17 19.38 0.19
C ALA A 290 -5.00 20.80 0.74
N ALA A 291 -3.90 21.47 0.40
CA ALA A 291 -3.66 22.86 0.76
C ALA A 291 -4.51 23.87 -0.03
N ARG A 292 -5.25 23.45 -1.08
CA ARG A 292 -6.16 24.33 -1.82
C ARG A 292 -7.43 24.61 -1.03
N PRO A 293 -8.10 25.75 -1.23
CA PRO A 293 -9.40 26.02 -0.63
C PRO A 293 -10.38 24.87 -0.86
N GLY A 294 -10.87 24.27 0.23
CA GLY A 294 -11.79 23.13 0.18
C GLY A 294 -11.18 21.81 -0.27
N GLY A 295 -9.86 21.72 -0.47
CA GLY A 295 -9.17 20.50 -0.91
C GLY A 295 -9.66 20.01 -2.28
N ARG A 296 -9.92 20.92 -3.21
CA ARG A 296 -10.53 20.61 -4.51
C ARG A 296 -9.77 21.24 -5.66
N GLY A 297 -9.84 20.58 -6.81
CA GLY A 297 -9.29 21.03 -8.07
C GLY A 297 -9.86 20.26 -9.25
N TRP A 298 -9.37 20.56 -10.44
CA TRP A 298 -9.78 19.93 -11.69
C TRP A 298 -8.56 19.32 -12.37
N MET A 299 -8.66 18.03 -12.71
CA MET A 299 -7.74 17.41 -13.64
C MET A 299 -8.26 17.68 -15.05
N VAL A 300 -7.48 18.44 -15.85
CA VAL A 300 -7.81 18.86 -17.21
C VAL A 300 -6.94 18.11 -18.21
N PHE A 301 -7.56 17.53 -19.23
CA PHE A 301 -6.89 16.69 -20.24
C PHE A 301 -7.62 16.76 -21.59
N ASP A 302 -7.06 16.15 -22.63
CA ASP A 302 -7.63 16.10 -23.98
C ASP A 302 -8.27 14.74 -24.29
N GLU A 303 -8.97 14.64 -25.43
CA GLU A 303 -9.62 13.40 -25.90
C GLU A 303 -8.63 12.23 -26.09
N ARG A 304 -7.38 12.51 -26.46
CA ARG A 304 -6.34 11.48 -26.58
C ARG A 304 -6.06 10.85 -25.22
N ILE A 305 -5.89 11.66 -24.18
CA ILE A 305 -5.67 11.19 -22.81
C ILE A 305 -6.91 10.45 -22.29
N ASP A 306 -8.13 10.97 -22.55
CA ASP A 306 -9.39 10.28 -22.23
C ASP A 306 -9.40 8.86 -22.80
N GLY A 307 -9.04 8.70 -24.08
CA GLY A 307 -8.95 7.42 -24.76
C GLY A 307 -7.98 6.43 -24.09
N LEU A 308 -6.82 6.92 -23.65
CA LEU A 308 -5.82 6.11 -22.93
C LEU A 308 -6.32 5.66 -21.54
N CYS A 309 -7.02 6.55 -20.83
CA CYS A 309 -7.54 6.25 -19.49
C CYS A 309 -8.66 5.20 -19.49
N ARG A 310 -9.38 4.99 -20.60
CA ARG A 310 -10.47 4.00 -20.72
C ARG A 310 -10.04 2.54 -20.53
N ALA A 311 -8.74 2.25 -20.59
CA ALA A 311 -8.18 0.94 -20.28
C ALA A 311 -8.23 0.60 -18.79
N PHE A 312 -8.41 1.59 -17.90
CA PHE A 312 -8.42 1.41 -16.45
C PHE A 312 -9.87 1.29 -15.93
N GLY A 313 -10.14 0.25 -15.13
CA GLY A 313 -11.46 0.00 -14.54
C GLY A 313 -11.99 1.18 -13.72
N ASP A 314 -11.15 1.75 -12.84
CA ASP A 314 -11.52 2.92 -12.02
C ASP A 314 -11.98 4.11 -12.88
N TYR A 315 -11.32 4.34 -14.02
CA TYR A 315 -11.74 5.40 -14.94
C TYR A 315 -13.05 5.08 -15.66
N GLN A 316 -13.34 3.81 -15.93
CA GLN A 316 -14.65 3.40 -16.45
C GLN A 316 -15.76 3.68 -15.42
N ASP A 317 -15.48 3.53 -14.13
CA ASP A 317 -16.41 3.90 -13.06
C ASP A 317 -16.59 5.43 -12.97
N VAL A 318 -15.53 6.22 -13.16
CA VAL A 318 -15.62 7.70 -13.29
C VAL A 318 -16.52 8.11 -14.46
N LEU A 319 -16.40 7.42 -15.60
CA LEU A 319 -17.25 7.63 -16.77
C LEU A 319 -18.70 7.23 -16.49
N ALA A 320 -18.93 6.08 -15.87
CA ALA A 320 -20.25 5.57 -15.53
C ALA A 320 -20.99 6.47 -14.53
N ALA A 321 -20.24 7.09 -13.59
CA ALA A 321 -20.76 8.09 -12.67
C ALA A 321 -21.07 9.45 -13.35
N GLY A 322 -20.74 9.60 -14.64
CA GLY A 322 -20.92 10.85 -15.37
C GLY A 322 -20.06 11.99 -14.80
N ALA A 323 -18.87 11.68 -14.27
CA ALA A 323 -18.01 12.67 -13.62
C ALA A 323 -17.14 13.47 -14.61
N VAL A 324 -16.95 12.96 -15.83
CA VAL A 324 -16.19 13.66 -16.88
C VAL A 324 -17.03 14.80 -17.47
N ARG A 325 -16.43 15.98 -17.57
CA ARG A 325 -16.98 17.18 -18.21
C ARG A 325 -16.22 17.42 -19.51
N THR A 326 -16.90 17.74 -20.61
CA THR A 326 -16.26 17.93 -21.92
C THR A 326 -16.68 19.24 -22.58
N ALA A 327 -15.78 19.82 -23.37
CA ALA A 327 -16.07 20.99 -24.21
C ALA A 327 -15.10 21.10 -25.40
N ASP A 328 -15.59 21.67 -26.52
CA ASP A 328 -14.81 21.82 -27.76
C ASP A 328 -13.80 22.99 -27.73
N SER A 329 -13.70 23.71 -26.61
CA SER A 329 -12.79 24.85 -26.45
C SER A 329 -12.44 25.09 -24.99
N VAL A 330 -11.33 25.80 -24.72
CA VAL A 330 -10.93 26.17 -23.37
C VAL A 330 -11.99 27.04 -22.67
N ALA A 331 -12.56 28.01 -23.38
CA ALA A 331 -13.63 28.86 -22.84
C ALA A 331 -14.90 28.06 -22.52
N GLY A 332 -15.26 27.10 -23.38
CA GLY A 332 -16.36 26.18 -23.13
C GLY A 332 -16.11 25.32 -21.89
N LEU A 333 -14.89 24.77 -21.75
CA LEU A 333 -14.54 23.96 -20.58
C LEU A 333 -14.60 24.79 -19.31
N ALA A 334 -14.02 25.99 -19.32
CA ALA A 334 -14.03 26.91 -18.19
C ALA A 334 -15.46 27.22 -17.70
N ALA A 335 -16.40 27.45 -18.63
CA ALA A 335 -17.80 27.66 -18.32
C ALA A 335 -18.46 26.42 -17.69
N VAL A 336 -18.13 25.21 -18.17
CA VAL A 336 -18.69 23.95 -17.65
C VAL A 336 -18.20 23.63 -16.24
N ILE A 337 -16.92 23.89 -15.95
CA ILE A 337 -16.32 23.60 -14.64
C ILE A 337 -16.39 24.77 -13.66
N GLY A 338 -16.86 25.93 -14.10
CA GLY A 338 -17.10 27.10 -13.26
C GLY A 338 -15.84 27.89 -12.87
N VAL A 339 -14.82 27.92 -13.73
CA VAL A 339 -13.58 28.71 -13.52
C VAL A 339 -13.51 29.91 -14.48
N PRO A 340 -12.73 30.96 -14.18
CA PRO A 340 -12.52 32.08 -15.11
C PRO A 340 -11.87 31.63 -16.43
N ALA A 341 -12.52 31.95 -17.56
CA ALA A 341 -12.07 31.53 -18.89
C ALA A 341 -10.67 32.05 -19.26
N ASP A 342 -10.38 33.32 -18.95
CA ASP A 342 -9.08 33.93 -19.25
C ASP A 342 -7.95 33.27 -18.43
N THR A 343 -8.22 32.88 -17.19
CA THR A 343 -7.23 32.19 -16.34
C THR A 343 -6.90 30.81 -16.91
N LEU A 344 -7.91 30.00 -17.22
CA LEU A 344 -7.68 28.66 -17.77
C LEU A 344 -7.01 28.73 -19.15
N ALA A 345 -7.40 29.69 -20.00
CA ALA A 345 -6.76 29.92 -21.30
C ALA A 345 -5.27 30.24 -21.16
N ALA A 346 -4.92 31.12 -20.21
CA ALA A 346 -3.53 31.46 -19.93
C ALA A 346 -2.71 30.25 -19.47
N GLU A 347 -3.27 29.37 -18.63
CA GLU A 347 -2.58 28.15 -18.18
C GLU A 347 -2.35 27.14 -19.31
N VAL A 348 -3.36 26.93 -20.18
CA VAL A 348 -3.22 26.04 -21.34
C VAL A 348 -2.18 26.58 -22.33
N GLU A 349 -2.17 27.90 -22.56
CA GLU A 349 -1.17 28.55 -23.42
C GLU A 349 0.23 28.52 -22.81
N ASP A 350 0.37 28.76 -21.50
CA ASP A 350 1.63 28.64 -20.78
C ASP A 350 2.16 27.21 -20.86
N LEU A 351 1.32 26.20 -20.64
CA LEU A 351 1.70 24.79 -20.77
C LEU A 351 2.15 24.46 -22.19
N ALA A 352 1.49 24.99 -23.22
CA ALA A 352 1.90 24.78 -24.61
C ALA A 352 3.31 25.37 -24.88
N ARG A 353 3.60 26.57 -24.34
CA ARG A 353 4.93 27.21 -24.43
C ARG A 353 6.01 26.46 -23.65
N VAL A 354 5.65 25.86 -22.51
CA VAL A 354 6.53 24.96 -21.77
C VAL A 354 6.88 23.73 -22.61
N VAL A 355 5.87 23.09 -23.21
CA VAL A 355 6.08 21.89 -24.01
C VAL A 355 6.87 22.17 -25.29
N SER A 356 6.69 23.35 -25.92
CA SER A 356 7.48 23.74 -27.10
C SER A 356 8.92 24.14 -26.77
N GLY A 357 9.27 24.31 -25.49
CA GLY A 357 10.57 24.79 -25.04
C GLY A 357 10.76 26.31 -25.18
N GLU A 358 9.68 27.05 -25.44
CA GLU A 358 9.69 28.52 -25.45
C GLU A 358 9.81 29.12 -24.05
N ARG A 359 9.46 28.35 -23.02
CA ARG A 359 9.48 28.78 -21.62
C ARG A 359 9.83 27.62 -20.70
N ASP A 360 10.54 27.89 -19.61
CA ASP A 360 10.71 26.93 -18.52
C ASP A 360 9.42 26.79 -17.70
N ASP A 361 9.09 25.57 -17.26
CA ASP A 361 7.93 25.36 -16.39
C ASP A 361 8.12 26.06 -15.04
N PRO A 362 7.17 26.90 -14.58
CA PRO A 362 7.31 27.67 -13.34
C PRO A 362 7.33 26.79 -12.08
N PHE A 363 6.87 25.54 -12.17
CA PHE A 363 6.84 24.59 -11.06
C PHE A 363 7.94 23.51 -11.16
N GLY A 364 8.63 23.41 -12.30
CA GLY A 364 9.67 22.41 -12.55
C GLY A 364 9.20 21.15 -13.26
N ARG A 365 8.02 21.16 -13.89
CA ARG A 365 7.45 20.02 -14.60
C ARG A 365 8.40 19.44 -15.65
N THR A 366 8.67 18.14 -15.55
CA THR A 366 9.70 17.46 -16.35
C THR A 366 9.18 16.76 -17.61
N SER A 367 7.86 16.52 -17.70
CA SER A 367 7.22 15.92 -18.86
C SER A 367 5.78 16.42 -19.03
N ALA A 368 5.43 16.77 -20.27
CA ALA A 368 4.10 17.20 -20.66
C ALA A 368 3.92 17.05 -22.18
N THR A 369 2.67 16.99 -22.62
CA THR A 369 2.28 17.12 -24.02
C THR A 369 1.27 18.26 -24.13
N PRO A 370 1.16 18.99 -25.27
CA PRO A 370 0.20 20.07 -25.38
C PRO A 370 -1.22 19.52 -25.31
N LEU A 371 -2.10 20.20 -24.59
CA LEU A 371 -3.52 19.87 -24.54
C LEU A 371 -4.24 20.49 -25.74
N VAL A 372 -4.96 19.66 -26.49
CA VAL A 372 -5.71 20.08 -27.69
C VAL A 372 -7.21 19.85 -27.50
N PRO A 373 -8.08 20.81 -27.83
CA PRO A 373 -9.52 20.56 -27.79
C PRO A 373 -9.96 19.45 -28.77
N PRO A 374 -11.01 18.68 -28.46
CA PRO A 374 -11.89 18.80 -27.30
C PRO A 374 -11.21 18.48 -25.97
N LEU A 375 -11.53 19.27 -24.95
CA LEU A 375 -10.97 19.13 -23.61
C LEU A 375 -11.96 18.46 -22.67
N CYS A 376 -11.40 17.69 -21.74
CA CYS A 376 -12.08 17.00 -20.67
C CYS A 376 -11.62 17.57 -19.32
N ALA A 377 -12.48 17.51 -18.32
CA ALA A 377 -12.12 17.77 -16.94
C ALA A 377 -12.87 16.86 -15.96
N VAL A 378 -12.19 16.45 -14.89
CA VAL A 378 -12.80 15.75 -13.75
C VAL A 378 -12.45 16.48 -12.47
N GLU A 379 -13.44 16.71 -11.62
CA GLU A 379 -13.21 17.27 -10.31
C GLU A 379 -12.55 16.24 -9.39
N ILE A 380 -11.45 16.64 -8.77
CA ILE A 380 -10.59 15.80 -7.94
C ILE A 380 -10.46 16.36 -6.52
N VAL A 381 -10.35 15.44 -5.56
CA VAL A 381 -10.04 15.68 -4.15
C VAL A 381 -8.81 14.88 -3.75
N PRO A 382 -8.06 15.31 -2.71
CA PRO A 382 -6.96 14.53 -2.19
C PRO A 382 -7.51 13.35 -1.39
N ALA A 383 -6.76 12.26 -1.40
CA ALA A 383 -7.06 11.09 -0.62
C ALA A 383 -5.83 10.59 0.13
N LEU A 384 -6.06 10.00 1.30
CA LEU A 384 -5.08 9.21 2.05
C LEU A 384 -5.42 7.74 1.86
N PHE A 385 -4.52 6.98 1.25
CA PHE A 385 -4.78 5.55 0.96
C PHE A 385 -4.17 4.64 2.02
N HIS A 386 -2.96 4.99 2.48
CA HIS A 386 -2.18 4.14 3.35
C HIS A 386 -1.17 4.97 4.16
N THR A 387 -0.92 4.57 5.40
CA THR A 387 0.13 5.13 6.25
C THR A 387 1.28 4.15 6.31
N GLN A 388 2.50 4.65 6.14
CA GLN A 388 3.69 3.83 5.92
C GLN A 388 4.64 3.85 7.12
N GLY A 389 4.39 4.70 8.11
CA GLY A 389 5.00 4.60 9.42
C GLY A 389 4.32 3.56 10.28
N GLY A 390 5.06 3.06 11.27
CA GLY A 390 4.57 2.03 12.17
C GLY A 390 5.60 1.67 13.25
N LEU A 391 5.46 0.46 13.77
CA LEU A 391 6.46 -0.13 14.66
C LEU A 391 7.77 -0.35 13.91
N LEU A 392 8.90 -0.03 14.51
CA LEU A 392 10.20 -0.40 13.95
C LEU A 392 10.38 -1.91 14.05
N VAL A 393 10.86 -2.51 12.97
CA VAL A 393 11.17 -3.93 12.90
C VAL A 393 12.59 -4.15 12.40
N ASP A 394 13.10 -5.36 12.54
CA ASP A 394 14.34 -5.80 11.89
C ASP A 394 14.07 -6.57 10.58
N GLU A 395 15.13 -7.09 9.95
CA GLU A 395 15.10 -7.84 8.70
C GLU A 395 14.26 -9.13 8.75
N HIS A 396 13.82 -9.54 9.93
CA HIS A 396 12.96 -10.70 10.15
C HIS A 396 11.55 -10.32 10.60
N ALA A 397 11.20 -9.03 10.48
CA ALA A 397 9.93 -8.44 10.89
C ALA A 397 9.67 -8.52 12.41
N ARG A 398 10.70 -8.76 13.25
CA ARG A 398 10.55 -8.72 14.71
C ARG A 398 10.44 -7.28 15.15
N VAL A 399 9.46 -6.96 15.98
CA VAL A 399 9.29 -5.62 16.54
C VAL A 399 10.46 -5.29 17.45
N LEU A 400 10.99 -4.07 17.33
CA LEU A 400 12.11 -3.58 18.13
C LEU A 400 11.61 -2.66 19.24
N ASP A 401 12.25 -2.74 20.40
CA ASP A 401 12.06 -1.79 21.48
C ASP A 401 12.86 -0.50 21.27
N THR A 402 12.74 0.43 22.21
CA THR A 402 13.48 1.72 22.18
C THR A 402 14.99 1.60 22.35
N ALA A 403 15.51 0.45 22.80
CA ALA A 403 16.94 0.14 22.82
C ALA A 403 17.43 -0.48 21.48
N GLY A 404 16.50 -0.87 20.61
CA GLY A 404 16.78 -1.54 19.34
C GLY A 404 16.84 -3.07 19.46
N ASP A 405 16.44 -3.62 20.61
CA ASP A 405 16.40 -5.06 20.85
C ASP A 405 15.03 -5.63 20.42
N PRO A 406 14.96 -6.87 19.88
CA PRO A 406 13.69 -7.49 19.54
C PRO A 406 12.79 -7.71 20.77
N VAL A 407 11.54 -7.25 20.69
CA VAL A 407 10.46 -7.56 21.64
C VAL A 407 10.10 -9.04 21.48
N PRO A 408 10.32 -9.89 22.50
CA PRO A 408 10.16 -11.33 22.35
C PRO A 408 8.74 -11.74 21.93
N GLY A 409 8.65 -12.53 20.86
CA GLY A 409 7.39 -13.07 20.35
C GLY A 409 6.48 -12.06 19.63
N LEU A 410 6.97 -10.86 19.33
CA LEU A 410 6.19 -9.85 18.62
C LEU A 410 6.79 -9.55 17.24
N TYR A 411 5.95 -9.65 16.21
CA TYR A 411 6.27 -9.31 14.83
C TYR A 411 5.28 -8.27 14.30
N ALA A 412 5.67 -7.52 13.26
CA ALA A 412 4.77 -6.61 12.57
C ALA A 412 5.00 -6.59 11.06
N ALA A 413 3.94 -6.40 10.28
CA ALA A 413 4.00 -6.34 8.82
C ALA A 413 2.99 -5.35 8.23
N GLY A 414 3.27 -4.88 7.01
CA GLY A 414 2.42 -3.88 6.33
C GLY A 414 2.40 -2.57 7.11
N GLY A 415 1.26 -1.86 7.09
CA GLY A 415 1.12 -0.56 7.78
C GLY A 415 1.22 -0.62 9.31
N ALA A 416 1.29 -1.82 9.91
CA ALA A 416 1.58 -1.98 11.32
C ALA A 416 3.08 -1.78 11.63
N ALA A 417 3.94 -2.04 10.63
CA ALA A 417 5.39 -1.81 10.68
C ALA A 417 5.76 -0.57 9.88
N ALA A 418 6.92 0.02 10.21
CA ALA A 418 7.55 1.01 9.35
C ALA A 418 7.94 0.36 8.00
N GLY A 419 7.48 0.96 6.91
CA GLY A 419 7.81 0.56 5.54
C GLY A 419 9.13 1.11 5.03
N ILE A 420 9.28 1.16 3.70
CA ILE A 420 10.53 1.52 3.01
C ILE A 420 10.51 2.90 2.36
N SER A 421 9.47 3.70 2.65
CA SER A 421 9.20 4.97 1.97
C SER A 421 9.76 6.19 2.69
N GLY A 422 10.63 6.02 3.69
CA GLY A 422 11.26 7.14 4.40
C GLY A 422 10.22 8.10 5.01
N HIS A 423 10.47 9.40 4.93
CA HIS A 423 9.60 10.44 5.50
C HIS A 423 8.65 11.07 4.48
N GLY A 424 7.47 11.51 4.95
CA GLY A 424 6.46 12.20 4.15
C GLY A 424 5.80 11.36 3.03
N ALA A 425 5.16 12.05 2.08
CA ALA A 425 4.54 11.43 0.91
C ALA A 425 5.52 11.03 -0.20
N ALA A 426 6.73 11.61 -0.22
CA ALA A 426 7.59 11.62 -1.38
C ALA A 426 8.32 10.30 -1.64
N GLY A 427 8.51 9.49 -0.60
CA GLY A 427 9.24 8.24 -0.74
C GLY A 427 8.42 7.07 -1.26
N TYR A 428 7.12 7.25 -1.54
CA TYR A 428 6.28 6.15 -2.04
C TYR A 428 6.67 5.72 -3.46
N LEU A 429 6.92 4.42 -3.63
CA LEU A 429 7.00 3.76 -4.93
C LEU A 429 5.80 2.82 -5.13
N ALA A 430 5.41 2.61 -6.39
CA ALA A 430 4.32 1.70 -6.70
C ALA A 430 4.61 0.28 -6.17
N GLY A 431 3.68 -0.25 -5.38
CA GLY A 431 3.83 -1.56 -4.74
C GLY A 431 4.51 -1.54 -3.37
N ASN A 432 5.01 -0.39 -2.89
CA ASN A 432 5.54 -0.24 -1.52
C ASN A 432 4.49 -0.35 -0.41
N GLY A 433 3.21 -0.55 -0.74
CA GLY A 433 2.20 -0.96 0.24
C GLY A 433 2.17 -2.48 0.45
N LEU A 434 2.06 -3.25 -0.64
CA LEU A 434 1.95 -4.70 -0.57
C LEU A 434 3.28 -5.41 -0.32
N LEU A 435 4.41 -4.88 -0.79
CA LEU A 435 5.70 -5.52 -0.53
C LEU A 435 6.03 -5.58 0.96
N PRO A 436 5.96 -4.49 1.76
CA PRO A 436 6.07 -4.62 3.21
C PRO A 436 4.96 -5.46 3.84
N ALA A 437 3.73 -5.43 3.32
CA ALA A 437 2.62 -6.22 3.87
C ALA A 437 2.82 -7.73 3.73
N LEU A 438 3.24 -8.19 2.56
CA LEU A 438 3.40 -9.60 2.23
C LEU A 438 4.82 -10.09 2.53
N GLY A 439 5.84 -9.27 2.25
CA GLY A 439 7.24 -9.61 2.45
C GLY A 439 7.63 -9.71 3.92
N LEU A 440 7.26 -8.74 4.76
CA LEU A 440 7.51 -8.86 6.21
C LEU A 440 6.70 -10.00 6.83
N ALA A 441 5.47 -10.23 6.38
CA ALA A 441 4.65 -11.36 6.80
C ALA A 441 5.31 -12.71 6.45
N TYR A 442 5.83 -12.83 5.22
CA TYR A 442 6.58 -13.99 4.74
C TYR A 442 7.86 -14.24 5.56
N LEU A 443 8.64 -13.18 5.80
CA LEU A 443 9.87 -13.23 6.59
C LEU A 443 9.61 -13.60 8.05
N ALA A 444 8.56 -13.05 8.67
CA ALA A 444 8.14 -13.34 10.04
C ALA A 444 7.85 -14.84 10.21
N ALA A 445 7.03 -15.41 9.32
CA ALA A 445 6.71 -16.84 9.34
C ALA A 445 7.95 -17.72 9.18
N GLY A 446 8.84 -17.36 8.24
CA GLY A 446 10.10 -18.08 8.03
C GLY A 446 11.05 -18.01 9.23
N HIS A 447 11.16 -16.85 9.88
CA HIS A 447 11.97 -16.69 11.08
C HIS A 447 11.40 -17.50 12.27
N LEU A 448 10.09 -17.41 12.50
CA LEU A 448 9.42 -18.14 13.58
C LEU A 448 9.62 -19.66 13.41
N ALA A 449 9.40 -20.20 12.21
CA ALA A 449 9.55 -21.64 11.96
C ALA A 449 10.96 -22.15 12.29
N ARG A 450 12.02 -21.38 11.98
CA ARG A 450 13.41 -21.74 12.32
C ARG A 450 13.68 -21.73 13.82
N SER A 451 12.91 -20.96 14.59
CA SER A 451 13.05 -20.87 16.05
C SER A 451 12.32 -21.99 16.81
N VAL A 452 11.40 -22.71 16.15
CA VAL A 452 10.68 -23.84 16.73
C VAL A 452 11.54 -25.11 16.60
N PRO A 453 11.88 -25.79 17.72
CA PRO A 453 12.58 -27.07 17.65
C PRO A 453 11.76 -28.08 16.85
N ALA A 454 12.36 -28.70 15.83
CA ALA A 454 11.70 -29.74 15.05
C ALA A 454 11.13 -30.81 16.00
N VAL A 455 9.82 -31.06 15.89
CA VAL A 455 9.19 -32.17 16.61
C VAL A 455 9.88 -33.44 16.13
N ARG A 456 10.71 -34.07 16.98
CA ARG A 456 11.24 -35.40 16.69
C ARG A 456 10.05 -36.32 16.51
N SER A 457 9.82 -36.76 15.28
CA SER A 457 8.92 -37.88 15.00
C SER A 457 9.35 -39.04 15.89
N THR A 458 8.59 -39.31 16.94
CA THR A 458 8.71 -40.56 17.67
C THR A 458 8.15 -41.63 16.76
N ALA A 459 9.04 -42.29 16.01
CA ALA A 459 8.72 -43.56 15.38
C ALA A 459 8.11 -44.48 16.45
N PRO A 460 7.02 -45.21 16.17
CA PRO A 460 6.45 -46.12 17.15
C PRO A 460 7.50 -47.18 17.51
N GLU A 461 7.90 -47.23 18.78
CA GLU A 461 8.63 -48.36 19.32
C GLU A 461 7.73 -49.60 19.26
N GLY A 462 8.18 -50.59 18.50
CA GLY A 462 7.80 -51.99 18.72
C GLY A 462 6.58 -52.49 17.94
N ALA A 463 6.86 -53.20 16.85
CA ALA A 463 6.21 -54.49 16.62
C ALA A 463 7.31 -55.56 16.72
N ARG A 464 7.15 -56.45 17.69
CA ARG A 464 8.02 -57.60 17.97
C ARG A 464 8.03 -58.61 16.84
#